data_AF-A0A8P4KCR1-F1
#
_entry.id   AF-A0A8P4KCR1-F1
#
_cell.length_a   1.000
_cell.length_b   1.000
_cell.length_c   1.000
_cell.angle_alpha   90.00
_cell.angle_beta   90.00
_cell.angle_gamma   90.00
#
_symmetry.space_group_name_H-M   'P 1'
#
loop_
_entity.id
_entity.type
_entity.pdbx_description
1 polymer ?
#
loop_
_entity_poly.entity_id
_entity_poly.type
_entity_poly.pdbx_seq_one_letter_code
_entity_poly.pdbx_strand_id
1 'polypeptide(L)'
;MLQPLRCLLLTSAVLLCNATPTPTEKHGGTDTRCPLTVKILDAVKGTPAGSVALKVSQKAADGGWTHIANGVTDATGEIHDLITEQQFPAGVYRVEFDTKAYWKNEGSTPFHEAADVVFEAHTEGHRHYTLALLLSPYSYTTTAVVTDAHQ
;
A
#
# COMPACT_ATOMS: atom_id res chain seq x y z
N MET A 1 54.99 -42.28 32.47
CA MET A 1 55.54 -41.08 31.81
C MET A 1 54.44 -40.51 30.93
N LEU A 2 53.79 -39.44 31.41
CA LEU A 2 52.54 -38.91 30.88
C LEU A 2 52.82 -37.55 30.21
N GLN A 3 52.45 -37.42 28.94
CA GLN A 3 52.70 -36.27 28.08
C GLN A 3 51.60 -35.22 28.29
N PRO A 4 51.91 -33.93 28.59
CA PRO A 4 50.86 -32.95 28.83
C PRO A 4 50.32 -32.40 27.50
N LEU A 5 49.01 -32.51 27.39
CA LEU A 5 48.11 -32.09 26.34
C LEU A 5 48.10 -30.56 26.22
N ARG A 6 48.34 -30.05 25.01
CA ARG A 6 48.14 -28.64 24.64
C ARG A 6 46.67 -28.28 24.77
N CYS A 7 46.31 -27.47 25.77
CA CYS A 7 44.99 -26.88 25.87
C CYS A 7 45.00 -25.49 25.22
N LEU A 8 44.36 -25.39 24.07
CA LEU A 8 44.17 -24.18 23.28
C LEU A 8 43.31 -23.17 24.06
N LEU A 9 43.80 -21.95 24.23
CA LEU A 9 43.03 -20.81 24.74
C LEU A 9 42.00 -20.39 23.67
N LEU A 10 40.70 -20.64 23.91
CA LEU A 10 39.61 -20.07 23.12
C LEU A 10 39.19 -18.73 23.72
N THR A 11 39.56 -17.65 23.06
CA THR A 11 39.08 -16.29 23.35
C THR A 11 37.66 -16.14 22.82
N SER A 12 36.66 -16.10 23.70
CA SER A 12 35.29 -15.71 23.34
C SER A 12 35.24 -14.20 23.08
N ALA A 13 35.07 -13.81 21.82
CA ALA A 13 34.72 -12.45 21.45
C ALA A 13 33.23 -12.20 21.79
N VAL A 14 32.98 -11.40 22.82
CA VAL A 14 31.63 -10.89 23.13
C VAL A 14 31.29 -9.83 22.08
N LEU A 15 30.53 -10.21 21.06
CA LEU A 15 29.91 -9.24 20.15
C LEU A 15 28.76 -8.55 20.90
N LEU A 16 29.00 -7.33 21.36
CA LEU A 16 27.94 -6.42 21.79
C LEU A 16 27.14 -6.02 20.54
N CYS A 17 26.02 -6.70 20.29
CA CYS A 17 24.99 -6.23 19.37
C CYS A 17 24.34 -4.98 19.96
N ASN A 18 24.90 -3.81 19.67
CA ASN A 18 24.19 -2.54 19.81
C ASN A 18 23.14 -2.47 18.69
N ALA A 19 21.97 -3.05 18.93
CA ALA A 19 20.79 -2.79 18.12
C ALA A 19 20.35 -1.34 18.39
N THR A 20 20.74 -0.43 17.50
CA THR A 20 20.13 0.89 17.44
C THR A 20 18.64 0.70 17.11
N PRO A 21 17.70 1.26 17.89
CA PRO A 21 16.30 1.19 17.54
C PRO A 21 16.10 1.96 16.23
N THR A 22 15.84 1.23 15.14
CA THR A 22 15.26 1.80 13.92
C THR A 22 13.95 2.48 14.32
N PRO A 23 13.68 3.72 13.87
CA PRO A 23 12.39 4.34 14.12
C PRO A 23 11.32 3.46 13.48
N THR A 24 10.55 2.76 14.31
CA THR A 24 9.25 2.23 13.90
C THR A 24 8.38 3.42 13.56
N GLU A 25 8.35 3.80 12.28
CA GLU A 25 7.27 4.63 11.77
C GLU A 25 5.98 3.86 11.98
N LYS A 26 5.14 4.42 12.83
CA LYS A 26 3.87 3.87 13.26
C LYS A 26 2.90 3.97 12.08
N HIS A 27 2.96 3.02 11.16
CA HIS A 27 2.06 2.96 10.01
C HIS A 27 0.65 2.63 10.53
N GLY A 28 -0.26 3.59 10.38
CA GLY A 28 -1.59 3.60 10.99
C GLY A 28 -2.03 4.95 11.56
N GLY A 29 -1.19 5.99 11.49
CA GLY A 29 -1.60 7.38 11.70
C GLY A 29 -2.18 7.96 10.41
N THR A 30 -3.33 8.64 10.50
CA THR A 30 -3.88 9.48 9.43
C THR A 30 -2.82 10.46 8.97
N ASP A 31 -2.21 10.20 7.81
CA ASP A 31 -1.32 11.14 7.16
C ASP A 31 -2.17 12.28 6.61
N THR A 32 -2.22 13.37 7.38
CA THR A 32 -3.09 14.53 7.16
C THR A 32 -2.66 15.38 5.96
N ARG A 33 -1.81 14.84 5.07
CA ARG A 33 -1.35 15.48 3.84
C ARG A 33 -1.71 14.73 2.57
N CYS A 34 -2.18 13.49 2.68
CA CYS A 34 -2.48 12.64 1.53
C CYS A 34 -3.98 12.66 1.23
N PRO A 35 -4.44 13.39 0.19
CA PRO A 35 -5.86 13.46 -0.12
C PRO A 35 -6.43 12.13 -0.64
N LEU A 36 -5.57 11.24 -1.14
CA LEU A 36 -5.94 9.89 -1.58
C LEU A 36 -4.90 8.87 -1.11
N THR A 37 -5.35 7.96 -0.25
CA THR A 37 -4.60 6.81 0.25
C THR A 37 -5.27 5.52 -0.23
N VAL A 38 -4.49 4.45 -0.36
CA VAL A 38 -5.01 3.11 -0.63
C VAL A 38 -4.59 2.14 0.47
N LYS A 39 -5.43 1.14 0.73
CA LYS A 39 -5.12 0.01 1.62
C LYS A 39 -5.60 -1.27 0.97
N ILE A 40 -4.72 -2.24 0.75
CA ILE A 40 -5.08 -3.50 0.09
C ILE A 40 -4.70 -4.69 0.97
N LEU A 41 -5.65 -5.59 1.17
CA LEU A 41 -5.50 -6.83 1.92
C LEU A 41 -5.73 -8.04 1.02
N ASP A 42 -4.99 -9.10 1.27
CA ASP A 42 -5.16 -10.43 0.68
C ASP A 42 -5.96 -11.32 1.66
N ALA A 43 -7.16 -11.72 1.26
CA ALA A 43 -8.04 -12.56 2.09
C ALA A 43 -7.64 -14.04 2.10
N VAL A 44 -6.84 -14.50 1.13
CA VAL A 44 -6.34 -15.87 1.03
C VAL A 44 -5.18 -16.07 2.01
N LYS A 45 -4.23 -15.13 2.03
CA LYS A 45 -3.05 -15.19 2.92
C LYS A 45 -3.31 -14.57 4.30
N GLY A 46 -4.32 -13.72 4.42
CA GLY A 46 -4.58 -12.98 5.66
C GLY A 46 -3.51 -11.91 5.94
N THR A 47 -2.91 -11.35 4.90
CA THR A 47 -1.82 -10.35 4.98
C THR A 47 -2.14 -9.13 4.12
N PRO A 48 -1.44 -7.99 4.29
CA PRO A 48 -1.49 -6.94 3.29
C PRO A 48 -1.03 -7.42 1.91
N ALA A 49 -1.61 -6.83 0.86
CA ALA A 49 -1.24 -7.10 -0.52
C ALA A 49 -0.23 -6.04 -1.00
N GLY A 50 1.05 -6.36 -0.85
CA GLY A 50 2.14 -5.52 -1.36
C GLY A 50 2.41 -5.73 -2.84
N SER A 51 3.16 -4.79 -3.44
CA SER A 51 3.55 -4.81 -4.85
C SER A 51 2.38 -4.83 -5.85
N VAL A 52 1.23 -4.27 -5.47
CA VAL A 52 0.07 -4.10 -6.36
C VAL A 52 0.21 -2.77 -7.09
N ALA A 53 0.38 -2.81 -8.41
CA ALA A 53 0.40 -1.60 -9.22
C ALA A 53 -1.00 -1.01 -9.38
N LEU A 54 -1.09 0.32 -9.43
CA LEU A 54 -2.32 1.04 -9.72
C LEU A 54 -2.10 2.29 -10.56
N LYS A 55 -3.19 2.77 -11.16
CA LYS A 55 -3.25 4.03 -11.91
C LYS A 55 -4.44 4.85 -11.46
N VAL A 56 -4.26 6.15 -11.32
CA VAL A 56 -5.31 7.13 -11.07
C VAL A 56 -5.55 7.92 -12.34
N SER A 57 -6.82 8.08 -12.70
CA SER A 57 -7.27 8.92 -13.81
C SER A 57 -8.40 9.84 -13.37
N GLN A 58 -8.43 11.04 -13.90
CA GLN A 58 -9.56 11.97 -13.75
C GLN A 58 -10.40 11.96 -15.03
N LYS A 59 -11.72 12.04 -14.88
CA LYS A 59 -12.64 12.14 -16.01
C LYS A 59 -12.57 13.54 -16.63
N ALA A 60 -12.29 13.62 -17.92
CA ALA A 60 -12.26 14.85 -18.69
C ALA A 60 -13.68 15.30 -19.11
N ALA A 61 -13.79 16.56 -19.56
CA ALA A 61 -15.07 17.15 -19.96
C ALA A 61 -15.73 16.46 -21.16
N ASP A 62 -14.94 15.81 -22.03
CA ASP A 62 -15.40 15.00 -23.15
C ASP A 62 -15.85 13.58 -22.75
N GLY A 63 -15.77 13.26 -21.46
CA GLY A 63 -16.10 11.95 -20.91
C GLY A 63 -14.94 10.94 -20.94
N GLY A 64 -13.80 11.31 -21.52
CA GLY A 64 -12.57 10.51 -21.52
C GLY A 64 -11.90 10.44 -20.15
N TRP A 65 -10.84 9.64 -20.05
CA TRP A 65 -10.03 9.51 -18.84
C TRP A 65 -8.62 10.06 -19.08
N THR A 66 -8.21 11.02 -18.26
CA THR A 66 -6.85 11.57 -18.26
C THR A 66 -6.08 10.97 -17.10
N HIS A 67 -4.96 10.31 -17.39
CA HIS A 67 -4.07 9.78 -16.35
C HIS A 67 -3.46 10.92 -15.52
N ILE A 68 -3.44 10.77 -14.20
CA ILE A 68 -2.88 11.78 -13.28
C ILE A 68 -1.75 11.23 -12.40
N ALA A 69 -1.78 9.95 -12.04
CA ALA A 69 -0.76 9.34 -11.18
C ALA A 69 -0.73 7.81 -11.31
N ASN A 70 0.40 7.22 -10.93
CA ASN A 70 0.58 5.78 -10.79
C ASN A 70 1.27 5.47 -9.47
N GLY A 71 1.09 4.25 -8.96
CA GLY A 71 1.73 3.83 -7.72
C GLY A 71 1.84 2.31 -7.62
N VAL A 72 2.61 1.85 -6.64
CA VAL A 72 2.74 0.44 -6.28
C VAL A 72 2.66 0.32 -4.76
N THR A 73 1.78 -0.56 -4.24
CA THR A 73 1.65 -0.74 -2.79
C THR A 73 2.94 -1.23 -2.15
N ASP A 74 3.25 -0.71 -0.97
CA ASP A 74 4.36 -1.18 -0.15
C ASP A 74 4.04 -2.53 0.54
N ALA A 75 4.95 -3.02 1.38
CA ALA A 75 4.76 -4.28 2.11
C ALA A 75 3.58 -4.24 3.12
N THR A 76 3.11 -3.06 3.50
CA THR A 76 1.96 -2.86 4.38
C THR A 76 0.64 -2.76 3.59
N GLY A 77 0.70 -2.92 2.26
CA GLY A 77 -0.44 -2.84 1.37
C GLY A 77 -0.94 -1.42 1.15
N GLU A 78 -0.11 -0.41 1.43
CA GLU A 78 -0.48 1.00 1.38
C GLU A 78 0.26 1.75 0.28
N ILE A 79 -0.32 2.86 -0.16
CA ILE A 79 0.39 3.92 -0.87
C ILE A 79 0.00 5.24 -0.22
N HIS A 80 1.03 5.98 0.16
CA HIS A 80 0.94 7.37 0.60
C HIS A 80 1.51 8.28 -0.50
N ASP A 81 1.19 9.56 -0.43
CA ASP A 81 1.68 10.61 -1.34
C ASP A 81 1.44 10.33 -2.85
N LEU A 82 0.33 9.63 -3.18
CA LEU A 82 0.01 9.26 -4.56
C LEU A 82 -0.27 10.48 -5.44
N ILE A 83 -0.92 11.50 -4.87
CA ILE A 83 -1.31 12.75 -5.51
C ILE A 83 -1.33 13.86 -4.45
N THR A 84 -1.00 15.09 -4.84
CA THR A 84 -1.11 16.24 -3.95
C THR A 84 -2.53 16.82 -3.96
N GLU A 85 -2.89 17.61 -2.94
CA GLU A 85 -4.20 18.30 -2.91
C GLU A 85 -4.45 19.16 -4.16
N GLN A 86 -3.40 19.80 -4.70
CA GLN A 86 -3.51 20.65 -5.89
C GLN A 86 -3.79 19.83 -7.16
N GLN A 87 -3.38 18.56 -7.19
CA GLN A 87 -3.64 17.62 -8.27
C GLN A 87 -4.96 16.87 -8.11
N PHE A 88 -5.67 17.08 -6.99
CA PHE A 88 -6.91 16.41 -6.65
C PHE A 88 -8.09 17.38 -6.47
N PRO A 89 -8.42 18.22 -7.48
CA PRO A 89 -9.61 19.04 -7.43
C PRO A 89 -10.89 18.17 -7.47
N ALA A 90 -12.04 18.74 -7.18
CA ALA A 90 -13.29 18.00 -7.33
C ALA A 90 -13.51 17.50 -8.77
N GLY A 91 -14.15 16.35 -8.87
CA GLY A 91 -14.41 15.69 -10.14
C GLY A 91 -14.53 14.18 -9.99
N VAL A 92 -14.73 13.48 -11.10
CA VAL A 92 -14.83 12.02 -11.11
C VAL A 92 -13.46 11.42 -11.34
N TYR A 93 -13.06 10.50 -10.46
CA TYR A 93 -11.80 9.79 -10.51
C TYR A 93 -12.03 8.30 -10.71
N ARG A 94 -11.04 7.64 -11.31
CA ARG A 94 -10.92 6.20 -11.40
C ARG A 94 -9.57 5.78 -10.87
N VAL A 95 -9.56 4.79 -9.98
CA VAL A 95 -8.36 4.06 -9.58
C VAL A 95 -8.49 2.63 -10.11
N GLU A 96 -7.58 2.28 -11.03
CA GLU A 96 -7.46 0.95 -11.64
C GLU A 96 -6.32 0.21 -10.94
N PHE A 97 -6.63 -0.90 -10.26
CA PHE A 97 -5.68 -1.75 -9.55
C PHE A 97 -5.36 -3.00 -10.40
N ASP A 98 -4.08 -3.29 -10.62
CA ASP A 98 -3.61 -4.46 -11.39
C ASP A 98 -3.65 -5.75 -10.55
N THR A 99 -4.86 -6.16 -10.17
CA THR A 99 -5.11 -7.36 -9.37
C THR A 99 -4.80 -8.64 -10.14
N LYS A 100 -4.87 -8.61 -11.47
CA LYS A 100 -4.51 -9.76 -12.31
C LYS A 100 -3.02 -10.05 -12.24
N ALA A 101 -2.16 -9.05 -12.37
CA ALA A 101 -0.72 -9.25 -12.22
C ALA A 101 -0.36 -9.70 -10.81
N TYR A 102 -0.98 -9.10 -9.78
CA TYR A 102 -0.81 -9.52 -8.40
C TYR A 102 -1.07 -11.01 -8.21
N TRP A 103 -2.25 -11.51 -8.59
CA TRP A 103 -2.60 -12.92 -8.39
C TRP A 103 -1.78 -13.87 -9.24
N LYS A 104 -1.36 -13.48 -10.44
CA LYS A 104 -0.42 -14.27 -11.25
C LYS A 104 0.93 -14.44 -10.56
N ASN A 105 1.44 -13.39 -9.93
CA ASN A 105 2.70 -13.44 -9.17
C ASN A 105 2.56 -14.31 -7.91
N GLU A 106 1.36 -14.34 -7.31
CA GLU A 106 1.01 -15.23 -6.20
C GLU A 106 0.72 -16.68 -6.65
N GLY A 107 0.89 -17.00 -7.94
CA GLY A 107 0.67 -18.36 -8.47
C GLY A 107 -0.80 -18.77 -8.58
N SER A 108 -1.73 -17.82 -8.51
CA SER A 108 -3.17 -18.05 -8.63
C SER A 108 -3.68 -17.72 -10.05
N THR A 109 -4.82 -18.32 -10.42
CA THR A 109 -5.56 -17.93 -11.64
C THR A 109 -6.67 -16.97 -11.24
N PRO A 110 -6.51 -15.64 -11.45
CA PRO A 110 -7.55 -14.67 -11.13
C PRO A 110 -8.68 -14.66 -12.17
N PHE A 111 -9.87 -14.26 -11.73
CA PHE A 111 -11.03 -14.02 -12.58
C PHE A 111 -11.03 -12.62 -13.21
N HIS A 112 -10.74 -11.60 -12.40
CA HIS A 112 -10.83 -10.20 -12.81
C HIS A 112 -9.59 -9.78 -13.62
N GLU A 113 -9.79 -8.95 -14.64
CA GLU A 113 -8.68 -8.33 -15.39
C GLU A 113 -8.01 -7.19 -14.61
N ALA A 114 -8.79 -6.46 -13.84
CA ALA A 114 -8.39 -5.42 -12.90
C ALA A 114 -9.51 -5.24 -11.86
N ALA A 115 -9.24 -4.49 -10.79
CA ALA A 115 -10.29 -3.94 -9.94
C ALA A 115 -10.35 -2.43 -10.16
N ASP A 116 -11.53 -1.91 -10.50
CA ASP A 116 -11.75 -0.48 -10.69
C ASP A 116 -12.58 0.10 -9.55
N VAL A 117 -12.15 1.26 -9.06
CA VAL A 117 -12.94 2.10 -8.15
C VAL A 117 -13.16 3.46 -8.80
N VAL A 118 -14.41 3.77 -9.11
CA VAL A 118 -14.82 5.04 -9.74
C VAL A 118 -15.68 5.82 -8.75
N PHE A 119 -15.29 7.06 -8.47
CA PHE A 119 -15.96 7.88 -7.45
C PHE A 119 -15.86 9.37 -7.77
N GLU A 120 -16.72 10.17 -7.15
CA GLU A 120 -16.67 11.62 -7.21
C GLU A 120 -15.95 12.17 -5.97
N ALA A 121 -14.88 12.94 -6.18
CA ALA A 121 -14.26 13.73 -5.15
C ALA A 121 -15.00 15.08 -5.05
N HIS A 122 -15.43 15.46 -3.85
CA HIS A 122 -16.26 16.64 -3.63
C HIS A 122 -15.44 17.84 -3.16
N THR A 123 -15.89 19.05 -3.50
CA THR A 123 -15.25 20.33 -3.09
C THR A 123 -15.51 20.72 -1.63
N GLU A 124 -16.49 20.10 -0.97
CA GLU A 124 -16.98 20.55 0.33
C GLU A 124 -16.13 19.97 1.47
N GLY A 125 -15.27 20.83 2.03
CA GLY A 125 -14.28 20.45 3.04
C GLY A 125 -13.09 19.76 2.38
N HIS A 126 -11.88 20.09 2.82
CA HIS A 126 -10.69 19.33 2.44
C HIS A 126 -10.91 17.88 2.92
N ARG A 127 -11.34 16.98 2.04
CA ARG A 127 -11.64 15.58 2.39
C ARG A 127 -10.50 14.69 1.94
N HIS A 128 -10.10 13.78 2.83
CA HIS A 128 -9.15 12.72 2.51
C HIS A 128 -9.90 11.41 2.30
N TYR A 129 -9.50 10.70 1.27
CA TYR A 129 -10.13 9.46 0.83
C TYR A 129 -9.15 8.32 1.06
N THR A 130 -9.58 7.28 1.76
CA THR A 130 -8.88 6.00 1.80
C THR A 130 -9.71 4.95 1.07
N LEU A 131 -9.17 4.43 -0.04
CA LEU A 131 -9.75 3.30 -0.75
C LEU A 131 -9.21 2.00 -0.16
N ALA A 132 -10.07 1.22 0.48
CA ALA A 132 -9.70 -0.06 1.07
C ALA A 132 -10.25 -1.23 0.23
N LEU A 133 -9.36 -2.13 -0.18
CA LEU A 133 -9.67 -3.31 -0.98
C LEU A 133 -9.34 -4.59 -0.20
N LEU A 134 -10.22 -5.59 -0.29
CA LEU A 134 -9.98 -6.95 0.19
C LEU A 134 -10.07 -7.90 -1.02
N LEU A 135 -8.95 -8.54 -1.35
CA LEU A 135 -8.80 -9.32 -2.57
C LEU A 135 -8.93 -10.83 -2.33
N SER A 136 -9.55 -11.51 -3.28
CA SER A 136 -9.47 -12.95 -3.52
C SER A 136 -9.36 -13.20 -5.03
N PRO A 137 -8.88 -14.36 -5.50
CA PRO A 137 -8.69 -14.57 -6.95
C PRO A 137 -9.98 -14.41 -7.78
N TYR A 138 -11.15 -14.75 -7.20
CA TYR A 138 -12.46 -14.68 -7.86
C TYR A 138 -13.42 -13.65 -7.25
N SER A 139 -12.96 -12.80 -6.33
CA SER A 139 -13.80 -11.78 -5.68
C SER A 139 -12.93 -10.64 -5.19
N TYR A 140 -13.47 -9.43 -5.18
CA TYR A 140 -12.90 -8.37 -4.37
C TYR A 140 -14.02 -7.54 -3.75
N THR A 141 -13.74 -6.97 -2.60
CA THR A 141 -14.60 -5.95 -1.98
C THR A 141 -13.83 -4.65 -1.94
N THR A 142 -14.50 -3.55 -2.26
CA THR A 142 -13.95 -2.20 -2.10
C THR A 142 -14.84 -1.40 -1.16
N THR A 143 -14.21 -0.58 -0.32
CA THR A 143 -14.87 0.40 0.54
C THR A 143 -14.09 1.72 0.54
N ALA A 144 -14.73 2.79 0.95
CA ALA A 144 -14.11 4.11 1.10
C ALA A 144 -14.26 4.60 2.53
N VAL A 145 -13.17 5.10 3.11
CA VAL A 145 -13.20 5.92 4.33
C VAL A 145 -12.95 7.35 3.89
N VAL A 146 -13.85 8.27 4.27
CA VAL A 146 -13.76 9.68 3.93
C VAL A 146 -13.71 10.48 5.22
N THR A 147 -12.64 11.26 5.40
CA THR A 147 -12.40 12.06 6.61
C THR A 147 -12.23 13.52 6.26
N ASP A 148 -12.77 14.42 7.07
CA ASP A 148 -12.52 15.85 6.94
C ASP A 148 -11.11 16.18 7.47
N ALA A 149 -10.29 16.90 6.70
CA ALA A 149 -8.91 17.24 7.03
C ALA A 149 -8.77 18.30 8.16
N HIS A 150 -9.89 18.85 8.63
CA HIS A 150 -9.93 19.90 9.66
C HIS A 150 -10.60 19.47 10.98
N GLN A 151 -10.80 18.17 11.20
CA GLN A 151 -11.25 17.63 12.50
C GLN A 151 -10.15 16.88 13.23
#